data_AF-A0A6I7MNL9-F1
#
_entry.id   AF-A0A6I7MNL9-F1
#
_cell.length_a   1.000
_cell.length_b   1.000
_cell.length_c   1.000
_cell.angle_alpha   90.00
_cell.angle_beta   90.00
_cell.angle_gamma   90.00
#
_symmetry.space_group_name_H-M   'P 1'
#
loop_
_entity.id
_entity.type
_entity.pdbx_description
1 polymer ?
#
loop_
_entity_poly.entity_id
_entity_poly.type
_entity_poly.pdbx_seq_one_letter_code
_entity_poly.pdbx_strand_id
1 'polypeptide(L)' 'MKIVGIILSILGGLGLIIFGLQAMEDSESFSLLGMDIAVSTANWTPVIVSGVILVVGLIMSARK' A
#
# COMPACT_ATOMS: atom_id res chain seq x y z
N MET A 1 -18.31 8.06 14.58
CA MET A 1 -17.57 7.94 13.30
C MET A 1 -16.08 8.23 13.47
N LYS A 2 -15.68 9.30 14.18
CA LYS A 2 -14.26 9.69 14.33
C LYS A 2 -13.31 8.60 14.83
N ILE A 3 -13.67 7.86 15.88
CA ILE A 3 -12.83 6.77 16.41
C ILE A 3 -12.60 5.69 15.34
N VAL A 4 -13.66 5.28 14.63
CA VAL A 4 -13.58 4.30 13.54
C VAL A 4 -12.70 4.83 12.41
N GLY A 5 -12.84 6.12 12.04
CA GLY A 5 -11.99 6.77 11.04
C GLY A 5 -10.51 6.81 11.45
N ILE A 6 -10.22 7.09 12.72
CA ILE A 6 -8.85 7.06 13.26
C ILE A 6 -8.27 5.64 13.19
N ILE A 7 -9.02 4.62 13.61
CA ILE A 7 -8.59 3.22 13.55
C ILE A 7 -8.31 2.80 12.10
N LEU A 8 -9.23 3.09 11.17
CA LEU A 8 -9.05 2.81 9.74
C LEU A 8 -7.82 3.54 9.17
N SER A 9 -7.58 4.79 9.58
CA SER A 9 -6.42 5.55 9.12
C SER A 9 -5.11 4.92 9.60
N ILE A 10 -5.06 4.48 10.86
CA ILE A 10 -3.88 3.81 11.41
C ILE A 10 -3.64 2.48 10.70
N LEU A 11 -4.68 1.65 10.53
CA LEU A 11 -4.57 0.35 9.85
C LEU A 11 -4.16 0.50 8.38
N GLY A 12 -4.78 1.43 7.65
CA GLY A 12 -4.43 1.71 6.26
C GLY A 12 -3.01 2.24 6.10
N GLY A 13 -2.58 3.14 7.01
CA GLY A 13 -1.22 3.67 7.03
C GLY A 13 -0.17 2.59 7.32
N LEU A 14 -0.39 1.77 8.34
CA LEU A 14 0.49 0.64 8.65
C LEU A 14 0.54 -0.39 7.52
N GLY A 15 -0.60 -0.72 6.92
CA GLY A 15 -0.67 -1.61 5.77
C GLY A 15 0.10 -1.07 4.56
N LEU A 16 0.02 0.22 4.29
CA LEU A 16 0.79 0.86 3.21
C LEU A 16 2.30 0.74 3.43
N ILE A 17 2.77 0.91 4.67
CA ILE A 17 4.18 0.78 5.02
C ILE A 17 4.63 -0.68 4.85
N ILE A 18 3.93 -1.62 5.47
CA ILE A 18 4.34 -3.04 5.48
C ILE A 18 4.27 -3.64 4.08
N PHE A 19 3.12 -3.53 3.41
CA PHE A 19 2.94 -4.12 2.09
C PHE A 19 3.67 -3.34 1.01
N GLY A 20 3.88 -2.03 1.18
CA GLY A 20 4.69 -1.23 0.27
C GLY A 20 6.14 -1.69 0.27
N LEU A 21 6.72 -1.90 1.46
CA LEU A 21 8.07 -2.45 1.58
C LEU A 21 8.15 -3.87 1.00
N GLN A 22 7.18 -4.73 1.32
CA GLN A 22 7.13 -6.09 0.77
C GLN A 22 7.04 -6.08 -0.77
N ALA A 23 6.22 -5.21 -1.36
CA ALA A 23 6.10 -5.11 -2.81
C ALA A 23 7.37 -4.58 -3.49
N MET A 24 8.14 -3.75 -2.79
CA MET A 24 9.45 -3.29 -3.26
C MET A 24 10.50 -4.40 -3.21
N GLU A 25 10.49 -5.23 -2.17
CA GLU A 25 11.39 -6.39 -2.05
C GLU A 25 11.04 -7.49 -3.06
N ASP A 26 9.75 -7.75 -3.30
CA ASP A 26 9.25 -8.77 -4.23
C ASP A 26 9.35 -8.35 -5.71
N SER A 27 9.78 -7.12 -6.00
CA SER A 27 9.99 -6.65 -7.37
C SER A 27 11.36 -7.11 -7.87
N GLU A 28 11.41 -8.34 -8.38
CA GLU A 28 12.59 -8.87 -9.06
C GLU A 28 12.81 -8.14 -10.40
N SER A 29 14.05 -7.71 -10.66
CA SER A 29 14.47 -7.19 -11.97
C SER A 29 15.32 -8.24 -12.67
N PHE A 30 14.97 -8.56 -13.91
CA PHE A 30 15.77 -9.47 -14.73
C PHE A 30 16.52 -8.65 -15.78
N SER A 31 17.85 -8.84 -15.84
CA SER A 31 18.69 -8.21 -16.86
C SER A 31 18.75 -9.11 -18.09
N LEU A 32 18.18 -8.65 -19.20
CA LEU A 32 18.15 -9.37 -20.48
C LEU A 32 18.88 -8.53 -21.52
N LEU A 33 19.98 -9.06 -22.08
CA LEU A 33 20.85 -8.36 -23.04
C LEU A 33 21.43 -7.02 -22.52
N GLY A 34 21.63 -6.88 -21.21
CA GLY A 34 22.12 -5.63 -20.59
C GLY A 34 21.04 -4.56 -20.41
N MET A 35 19.77 -4.90 -20.66
CA MET A 35 18.61 -4.08 -20.33
C MET A 35 17.92 -4.64 -19.10
N ASP A 36 17.82 -3.83 -18.05
CA ASP A 36 17.11 -4.22 -16.83
C ASP A 36 15.61 -4.10 -17.08
N ILE A 37 14.98 -5.24 -17.29
CA ILE A 37 13.54 -5.35 -17.45
C ILE A 37 12.97 -5.70 -16.08
N ALA A 38 12.52 -4.67 -15.37
CA ALA A 38 11.78 -4.84 -14.13
C ALA A 38 10.37 -5.34 -14.45
N VAL A 39 10.15 -6.64 -14.33
CA VAL A 39 8.80 -7.21 -14.34
C VAL A 39 8.36 -7.22 -12.90
N SER A 40 7.39 -6.38 -12.54
CA SER A 40 6.90 -6.36 -11.17
C SER A 40 6.12 -7.66 -10.90
N THR A 41 6.82 -8.63 -10.32
CA THR A 41 6.28 -9.89 -9.78
C THR A 41 5.52 -9.68 -8.48
N ALA A 42 5.69 -8.51 -7.85
CA ALA A 42 5.04 -8.15 -6.59
C ALA A 42 3.51 -8.08 -6.72
N ASN A 43 2.82 -8.66 -5.74
CA ASN A 43 1.37 -8.52 -5.62
C ASN A 43 1.02 -7.15 -5.00
N TRP A 44 0.61 -6.19 -5.83
CA TRP A 44 0.26 -4.83 -5.39
C TRP A 44 -1.12 -4.69 -4.74
N THR A 45 -1.96 -5.73 -4.82
CA THR A 45 -3.33 -5.68 -4.28
C THR A 45 -3.38 -5.25 -2.81
N PRO A 46 -2.56 -5.78 -1.89
CA PRO A 46 -2.57 -5.39 -0.47
C PRO A 46 -2.16 -3.92 -0.26
N VAL A 47 -1.26 -3.39 -1.08
CA VAL A 47 -0.83 -1.99 -1.04
C VAL A 47 -1.99 -1.07 -1.42
N ILE A 48 -2.67 -1.38 -2.53
CA ILE A 48 -3.80 -0.60 -3.03
C ILE A 48 -4.94 -0.61 -2.03
N VAL A 49 -5.30 -1.79 -1.49
CA VAL A 49 -6.35 -1.92 -0.48
C VAL A 49 -6.01 -1.11 0.76
N SER A 50 -4.75 -1.15 1.22
CA SER A 50 -4.30 -0.36 2.37
C SER A 50 -4.41 1.15 2.12
N GLY A 51 -4.07 1.60 0.90
CA GLY A 51 -4.26 2.98 0.46
C GLY A 51 -5.74 3.41 0.47
N VAL A 52 -6.64 2.57 -0.02
CA VAL A 52 -8.09 2.84 0.03
C VAL A 52 -8.59 2.92 1.46
N ILE A 53 -8.19 2.00 2.34
CA ILE A 53 -8.55 1.98 3.75
C ILE A 53 -8.08 3.26 4.45
N LEU A 54 -6.85 3.71 4.18
CA LEU A 54 -6.31 4.97 4.70
C LEU A 54 -7.18 6.15 4.26
N VAL A 55 -7.47 6.27 2.96
CA VAL A 55 -8.29 7.36 2.42
C VAL A 55 -9.69 7.38 3.03
N VAL A 56 -10.34 6.23 3.13
CA VAL A 56 -11.66 6.10 3.77
C VAL A 56 -11.59 6.49 5.25
N GLY A 57 -10.57 6.02 5.97
CA GLY A 57 -10.35 6.38 7.37
C GLY A 57 -10.19 7.88 7.57
N LEU A 58 -9.39 8.54 6.73
CA LEU A 58 -9.16 9.99 6.77
C LEU A 58 -10.44 10.76 6.49
N ILE A 59 -11.20 10.37 5.46
CA ILE A 59 -12.50 11.00 5.13
C ILE A 59 -13.47 10.85 6.31
N MET A 60 -13.56 9.68 6.92
CA MET A 60 -14.45 9.43 8.06
C MET A 60 -14.02 10.19 9.32
N SER A 61 -12.72 10.37 9.53
CA SER A 61 -12.16 11.14 10.65
C SER A 61 -12.37 12.66 10.47
N ALA A 62 -12.29 13.13 9.22
CA ALA A 62 -12.49 14.53 8.86
C ALA A 62 -13.95 14.99 8.96
N ARG A 63 -14.93 14.09 8.83
CA ARG A 63 -16.35 14.40 9.05
C ARG A 63 -16.62 14.59 10.56
N LYS A 64 -17.23 15.72 10.91
CA LYS A 64 -17.42 16.21 12.29
C LYS A 64 -18.32 15.29 13.11
#